data_AF-A0A919JCD2-F1
#
_entry.id   AF-A0A919JCD2-F1
#
_cell.length_a   1.000
_cell.length_b   1.000
_cell.length_c   1.000
_cell.angle_alpha   90.00
_cell.angle_beta   90.00
_cell.angle_gamma   90.00
#
_symmetry.space_group_name_H-M   'P 1'
#
loop_
_entity.id
_entity.type
_entity.pdbx_description
1 polymer ?
#
loop_
_entity_poly.entity_id
_entity_poly.type
_entity_poly.pdbx_seq_one_letter_code
_entity_poly.pdbx_strand_id
1 'polypeptide(L)' 'MQLGMVGLGRMGANLVRRLMAAGRQCVVDDTDARAVAALAAVARRPVIGSPGEGQW' A
#
# COMPACT_ATOMS: atom_id res chain seq x y z
N MET A 1 -2.71 12.04 -7.35
CA MET A 1 -1.33 11.77 -6.89
C MET A 1 -1.30 10.36 -6.30
N GLN A 2 -0.45 9.49 -6.86
CA GLN A 2 -0.31 8.09 -6.49
C GLN A 2 1.09 7.88 -5.89
N LEU A 3 1.14 7.27 -4.71
CA LEU A 3 2.38 7.07 -3.94
C LEU A 3 2.67 5.57 -3.85
N GLY A 4 3.87 5.14 -4.28
CA GLY A 4 4.33 3.76 -4.11
C GLY A 4 5.00 3.56 -2.75
N MET A 5 4.68 2.49 -2.04
CA MET A 5 5.37 2.07 -0.83
C MET A 5 5.74 0.60 -0.92
N VAL A 6 7.04 0.32 -0.91
CA VAL A 6 7.59 -1.02 -0.82
C VAL A 6 8.05 -1.22 0.63
N GLY A 7 7.44 -2.17 1.34
CA GLY A 7 7.68 -2.40 2.77
C GLY A 7 6.59 -1.83 3.69
N LEU A 8 5.63 -2.68 4.06
CA LEU A 8 4.56 -2.52 5.03
C LEU A 8 4.95 -3.00 6.44
N GLY A 9 6.18 -2.68 6.87
CA GLY A 9 6.54 -2.75 8.28
C GLY A 9 5.69 -1.81 9.14
N ARG A 10 5.91 -1.80 10.46
CA ARG A 10 5.10 -0.99 11.41
C ARG A 10 5.06 0.51 11.05
N MET A 11 6.17 1.07 10.59
CA MET A 11 6.24 2.48 10.17
C MET A 11 5.57 2.70 8.81
N GLY A 12 5.87 1.86 7.81
CA GLY A 12 5.33 1.99 6.45
C GLY A 12 3.82 1.84 6.41
N ALA A 13 3.28 0.85 7.11
CA ALA A 13 1.84 0.66 7.26
C ALA A 13 1.16 1.88 7.91
N ASN A 14 1.81 2.52 8.90
CA ASN A 14 1.24 3.69 9.57
C ASN A 14 1.29 4.93 8.67
N LEU A 15 2.31 5.07 7.84
CA LEU A 15 2.41 6.14 6.85
C LEU A 15 1.33 6.00 5.77
N VAL A 16 1.15 4.80 5.22
CA VAL A 16 0.10 4.54 4.21
C VAL A 16 -1.28 4.80 4.80
N ARG A 17 -1.55 4.39 6.05
CA ARG A 17 -2.82 4.70 6.74
C ARG A 17 -3.09 6.20 6.83
N ARG A 18 -2.06 7.01 7.15
CA ARG A 18 -2.18 8.48 7.20
C ARG A 18 -2.40 9.08 5.81
N LEU A 19 -1.70 8.58 4.79
CA LEU A 19 -1.85 9.04 3.41
C LEU A 19 -3.24 8.72 2.86
N MET A 20 -3.76 7.53 3.16
CA MET A 20 -5.12 7.13 2.83
C MET A 20 -6.16 7.99 3.55
N ALA A 21 -5.95 8.30 4.83
CA ALA A 21 -6.81 9.21 5.59
C ALA A 21 -6.81 10.64 5.01
N ALA A 22 -5.68 11.08 4.44
CA ALA A 22 -5.56 12.35 3.72
C ALA A 22 -6.13 12.29 2.28
N GLY A 23 -6.78 11.20 1.88
CA GLY A 23 -7.38 11.03 0.55
C GLY A 23 -6.38 10.76 -0.57
N ARG A 24 -5.14 10.37 -0.25
CA ARG A 24 -4.10 10.04 -1.24
C ARG A 24 -4.20 8.57 -1.66
N GLN A 25 -4.00 8.30 -2.95
CA GLN A 25 -3.91 6.94 -3.45
C GLN A 25 -2.52 6.39 -3.21
N CYS A 26 -2.45 5.18 -2.65
CA CYS A 26 -1.19 4.50 -2.38
C CYS A 26 -1.20 3.14 -3.08
N VAL A 27 -0.13 2.85 -3.82
CA VAL A 27 0.22 1.49 -4.24
C VAL A 27 1.17 0.94 -3.20
N VAL A 28 0.88 -0.26 -2.72
CA VAL A 28 1.71 -0.90 -1.70
C VAL A 28 2.14 -2.27 -2.17
N ASP A 29 3.40 -2.59 -1.87
CA ASP A 29 3.98 -3.89 -2.12
C ASP A 29 4.80 -4.31 -0.90
N ASP A 30 4.72 -5.59 -0.54
CA ASP A 30 5.48 -6.17 0.58
C ASP A 30 5.72 -7.65 0.31
N THR A 31 6.85 -8.17 0.80
CA THR A 31 7.18 -9.60 0.68
C THR A 31 6.30 -10.48 1.57
N ASP A 32 5.75 -9.94 2.66
CA ASP A 32 4.72 -10.56 3.49
C ASP A 32 3.32 -10.20 2.98
N ALA A 33 2.71 -11.16 2.27
CA ALA A 33 1.35 -11.05 1.76
C ALA A 33 0.30 -10.76 2.86
N ARG A 34 0.57 -11.11 4.13
CA ARG A 34 -0.34 -10.81 5.24
C ARG A 34 -0.39 -9.31 5.54
N ALA A 35 0.74 -8.62 5.39
CA ALA A 35 0.81 -7.17 5.62
C ALA A 35 -0.01 -6.41 4.56
N VAL A 36 0.09 -6.84 3.29
CA VAL A 36 -0.71 -6.30 2.18
C VAL A 36 -2.20 -6.55 2.42
N ALA A 37 -2.58 -7.78 2.79
CA ALA A 37 -3.98 -8.13 3.06
C ALA A 37 -4.58 -7.36 4.25
N ALA A 38 -3.81 -7.20 5.33
CA ALA A 38 -4.25 -6.43 6.50
C ALA A 38 -4.46 -4.94 6.18
N LEU A 39 -3.68 -4.38 5.26
CA LEU A 39 -3.86 -3.00 4.80
C LEU A 39 -5.01 -2.87 3.79
N ALA A 40 -5.18 -3.86 2.90
CA ALA A 40 -6.29 -3.94 1.97
C ALA A 40 -7.65 -3.93 2.68
N ALA A 41 -7.76 -4.64 3.81
CA ALA A 41 -9.00 -4.72 4.59
C ALA A 41 -9.45 -3.36 5.19
N VAL A 42 -8.53 -2.41 5.37
CA VAL A 42 -8.83 -1.08 5.94
C VAL A 42 -8.86 0.04 4.90
N ALA A 43 -8.55 -0.27 3.64
CA ALA A 43 -8.43 0.70 2.56
C ALA A 43 -9.80 1.07 1.95
N ARG A 44 -10.17 2.36 2.03
CA ARG A 44 -11.43 2.87 1.44
C ARG A 44 -11.38 3.00 -0.10
N ARG A 45 -10.19 2.92 -0.69
CA ARG A 45 -9.91 2.80 -2.14
C ARG A 45 -8.63 1.96 -2.31
N PRO A 46 -8.74 0.64 -2.45
CA PRO A 46 -7.57 -0.19 -2.64
C PRO A 46 -7.02 -0.01 -4.06
N VAL A 47 -5.76 0.38 -4.18
CA VAL A 47 -4.95 0.06 -5.37
C VAL A 47 -4.02 -1.06 -4.91
N ILE A 48 -4.41 -2.29 -5.18
CA ILE A 48 -3.69 -3.49 -4.77
C ILE A 48 -3.08 -4.10 -6.04
N GLY A 49 -1.77 -4.27 -6.02
CA GLY A 49 -0.98 -4.83 -7.10
C GLY A 49 0.37 -4.12 -7.15
N SER A 50 1.42 -4.83 -6.76
CA SER A 50 2.71 -4.72 -7.42
C SER A 50 2.44 -4.85 -8.92
N PRO A 51 2.92 -3.94 -9.78
CA PRO A 51 2.94 -4.24 -11.20
C PRO A 51 3.81 -5.49 -11.34
N GLY A 52 3.19 -6.63 -11.66
CA GLY A 52 3.92 -7.83 -12.00
C GLY A 52 4.95 -7.47 -13.05
N GLU A 53 6.19 -7.87 -12.79
CA GLU A 53 7.26 -8.08 -13.76
C GLU A 53 7.19 -7.18 -15.03
N GLY A 54 7.96 -6.09 -15.04
CA GLY A 54 8.34 -5.44 -16.31
C GLY A 54 7.49 -4.26 -16.79
N GLN A 55 7.07 -3.36 -15.90
CA GLN A 55 6.58 -2.04 -16.34
C GLN A 55 6.96 -0.93 -15.35
N TRP A 56 8.26 -0.62 -15.34
CA TRP A 56 8.85 0.71 -15.20
C TRP A 56 10.02 0.81 -16.17
#